data_AF-A0A8B3M9P6-F1
#
_entry.id   AF-A0A8B3M9P6-F1
#
_cell.length_a   1.000
_cell.length_b   1.000
_cell.length_c   1.000
_cell.angle_alpha   90.00
_cell.angle_beta   90.00
_cell.angle_gamma   90.00
#
_symmetry.space_group_name_H-M   'P 1'
#
loop_
_entity.id
_entity.type
_entity.pdbx_description
1 polymer ?
#
loop_
_entity_poly.entity_id
_entity_poly.type
_entity_poly.pdbx_seq_one_letter_code
_entity_poly.pdbx_strand_id
1 'polypeptide(L)'
;MNSINELLLIYGSNITKIKELVLAGANVNYISPEGLTPLSCAESVEVAQFLLSRGADVNATNEDGKTALFSVSNVDTCRFLIENGARVNHVNNKHETALFYTTDMKKIRLLVEAGCDPLIRSYDGKRHYDLLAHNQKVSFINFLANRKKKMETVNSPLALAF
;
A
#
# COMPACT_ATOMS: atom_id res chain seq x y z
N MET A 1 10.77 17.21 -23.74
CA MET A 1 11.52 15.97 -23.48
C MET A 1 11.33 15.65 -22.03
N ASN A 2 10.91 14.42 -21.73
CA ASN A 2 10.76 14.02 -20.33
C ASN A 2 12.14 13.98 -19.67
N SER A 3 12.25 14.45 -18.42
CA SER A 3 13.48 14.33 -17.65
C SER A 3 13.81 12.86 -17.38
N ILE A 4 15.06 12.54 -17.05
CA ILE A 4 15.46 11.17 -16.69
C ILE A 4 14.62 10.61 -15.52
N ASN A 5 14.19 11.49 -14.62
CA ASN A 5 13.35 11.15 -13.49
C ASN A 5 11.90 10.87 -13.92
N GLU A 6 11.35 11.64 -14.86
CA GLU A 6 10.02 11.37 -15.41
C GLU A 6 9.99 10.06 -16.18
N LEU A 7 11.07 9.72 -16.90
CA LEU A 7 11.20 8.41 -17.54
C LEU A 7 11.16 7.27 -16.51
N LEU A 8 11.78 7.44 -15.34
CA LEU A 8 11.79 6.43 -14.28
C LEU A 8 10.37 6.08 -13.79
N LEU A 9 9.43 7.04 -13.84
CA LEU A 9 8.04 6.84 -13.44
C LEU A 9 7.21 6.06 -14.48
N ILE A 10 7.55 6.18 -15.76
CA ILE A 10 6.79 5.58 -16.87
C ILE A 10 7.14 4.09 -17.04
N TYR A 11 8.35 3.68 -16.68
CA TYR A 11 8.83 2.31 -16.87
C TYR A 11 8.53 1.37 -15.70
N GLY A 12 7.43 1.59 -14.95
CA GLY A 12 7.08 0.86 -13.72
C GLY A 12 7.07 -0.68 -13.79
N SER A 13 6.99 -1.27 -15.00
CA SER A 13 7.10 -2.72 -15.27
C SER A 13 8.39 -3.15 -15.98
N ASN A 14 9.20 -2.23 -16.50
CA ASN A 14 10.40 -2.54 -17.27
C ASN A 14 11.65 -2.41 -16.38
N ILE A 15 11.99 -3.51 -15.69
CA ILE A 15 13.13 -3.55 -14.78
C ILE A 15 14.46 -3.21 -15.46
N THR A 16 14.68 -3.63 -16.70
CA THR A 16 15.90 -3.33 -17.47
C THR A 16 16.03 -1.82 -17.65
N LYS A 17 14.95 -1.16 -18.06
CA LYS A 17 14.98 0.29 -18.29
C LYS A 17 15.10 1.08 -17.01
N ILE A 18 14.43 0.65 -15.93
CA ILE A 18 14.60 1.23 -14.59
C ILE A 18 16.05 1.13 -14.14
N LYS A 19 16.69 -0.03 -14.29
CA LYS A 19 18.11 -0.24 -13.94
C LYS A 19 19.02 0.72 -14.71
N GLU A 20 18.83 0.84 -16.03
CA GLU A 20 19.59 1.80 -16.86
C GLU A 20 19.43 3.24 -16.39
N LEU A 21 18.20 3.69 -16.12
CA LEU A 21 17.91 5.06 -15.71
C LEU A 21 18.52 5.39 -14.35
N VAL A 22 18.39 4.49 -13.38
CA VAL A 22 18.99 4.67 -12.05
C VAL A 22 20.52 4.69 -12.14
N LEU A 23 21.13 3.84 -12.98
CA LEU A 23 22.58 3.88 -13.23
C LEU A 23 23.03 5.16 -13.93
N ALA A 24 22.17 5.74 -14.77
CA ALA A 24 22.41 7.03 -15.42
C ALA A 24 22.09 8.25 -14.51
N GLY A 25 21.78 8.03 -13.23
CA GLY A 25 21.60 9.08 -12.23
C GLY A 25 20.16 9.51 -11.97
N ALA A 26 19.16 8.73 -12.39
CA ALA A 26 17.77 9.00 -12.01
C ALA A 26 17.59 8.92 -10.49
N ASN A 27 16.88 9.89 -9.92
CA ASN A 27 16.57 9.94 -8.50
C ASN A 27 15.42 8.97 -8.18
N VAL A 28 15.72 7.90 -7.43
CA VAL A 28 14.73 6.90 -6.99
C VAL A 28 13.67 7.44 -6.02
N ASN A 29 13.90 8.62 -5.44
CA ASN A 29 12.98 9.35 -4.59
C ASN A 29 12.39 10.60 -5.28
N TYR A 30 12.48 10.68 -6.62
CA TYR A 30 11.82 11.74 -7.36
C TYR A 30 10.30 11.74 -7.09
N ILE A 31 9.72 12.94 -7.01
CA ILE A 31 8.28 13.15 -6.90
C ILE A 31 7.89 14.00 -8.11
N SER A 32 7.00 13.49 -8.96
CA SER A 32 6.48 14.27 -10.09
C SER A 32 5.51 15.37 -9.63
N PRO A 33 5.18 16.34 -10.50
CA PRO A 33 4.13 17.31 -10.22
C PRO A 33 2.76 16.68 -9.92
N GLU A 34 2.48 15.48 -10.44
CA GLU A 34 1.28 14.70 -10.13
C GLU A 34 1.39 13.89 -8.82
N GLY A 35 2.51 14.05 -8.11
CA GLY A 35 2.78 13.36 -6.86
C GLY A 35 3.12 11.88 -7.03
N LEU A 36 3.68 11.47 -8.17
CA LEU A 36 4.12 10.09 -8.38
C LEU A 36 5.57 9.91 -7.90
N THR A 37 5.83 8.83 -7.17
CA THR A 37 7.18 8.33 -6.86
C THR A 37 7.46 7.07 -7.68
N PRO A 38 8.74 6.76 -7.99
CA PRO A 38 9.10 5.51 -8.65
C PRO A 38 8.53 4.28 -7.94
N LEU A 39 8.54 4.29 -6.61
CA LEU A 39 7.99 3.19 -5.82
C LEU A 39 6.46 3.09 -5.90
N SER A 40 5.75 4.21 -5.98
CA SER A 40 4.28 4.20 -6.19
C SER A 40 3.86 3.70 -7.58
N CYS A 41 4.77 3.78 -8.56
CA CYS A 41 4.59 3.29 -9.93
C CYS A 41 5.08 1.85 -10.13
N ALA A 42 5.61 1.19 -9.10
CA ALA A 42 6.13 -0.18 -9.23
C ALA A 42 5.02 -1.18 -9.53
N GLU A 43 5.08 -1.84 -10.69
CA GLU A 43 4.07 -2.82 -11.12
C GLU A 43 4.41 -4.26 -10.70
N SER A 44 5.63 -4.50 -10.18
CA SER A 44 6.08 -5.81 -9.74
C SER A 44 6.94 -5.74 -8.47
N VAL A 45 7.03 -6.87 -7.76
CA VAL A 45 7.92 -7.04 -6.61
C VAL A 45 9.38 -6.83 -7.03
N GLU A 46 9.80 -7.29 -8.21
CA GLU A 46 11.17 -7.13 -8.70
C GLU A 46 11.54 -5.64 -8.83
N VAL A 47 10.63 -4.83 -9.37
CA VAL A 47 10.83 -3.38 -9.49
C VAL A 47 10.88 -2.72 -8.12
N ALA A 48 9.91 -3.02 -7.25
CA ALA A 48 9.88 -2.47 -5.89
C ALA A 48 11.15 -2.83 -5.10
N GLN A 49 11.58 -4.10 -5.17
CA GLN A 49 12.79 -4.60 -4.54
C GLN A 49 14.03 -3.86 -5.04
N PHE A 50 14.16 -3.69 -6.36
CA PHE A 50 15.28 -2.95 -6.92
C PHE A 50 15.29 -1.48 -6.45
N LEU A 51 14.16 -0.79 -6.48
CA LEU A 51 14.07 0.61 -6.04
C LEU A 51 14.43 0.76 -4.55
N LEU A 52 13.89 -0.10 -3.68
CA LEU A 52 14.25 -0.10 -2.25
C LEU A 52 15.75 -0.39 -2.04
N SER A 53 16.33 -1.33 -2.80
CA SER A 53 17.77 -1.62 -2.75
C SER A 53 18.66 -0.44 -3.16
N ARG A 54 18.09 0.56 -3.84
CA ARG A 54 18.75 1.79 -4.28
C ARG A 54 18.42 2.98 -3.39
N GLY A 55 17.77 2.75 -2.24
CA GLY A 55 17.48 3.79 -1.26
C GLY A 55 16.17 4.54 -1.50
N ALA A 56 15.24 3.97 -2.27
CA ALA A 56 13.88 4.50 -2.28
C ALA A 56 13.28 4.41 -0.87
N ASP A 57 12.74 5.51 -0.36
CA ASP A 57 12.06 5.53 0.93
C ASP A 57 10.65 4.93 0.78
N VAL A 58 10.43 3.79 1.44
CA VAL A 58 9.16 3.07 1.44
C VAL A 58 7.98 3.91 1.97
N ASN A 59 8.29 4.90 2.80
CA ASN A 59 7.32 5.82 3.41
C ASN A 59 7.38 7.24 2.83
N ALA A 60 8.08 7.45 1.72
CA ALA A 60 8.06 8.73 1.02
C ALA A 60 6.62 9.12 0.68
N THR A 61 6.27 10.38 0.97
CA THR A 61 4.95 10.93 0.69
C THR A 61 5.01 11.91 -0.46
N ASN A 62 4.00 11.86 -1.32
CA ASN A 62 3.76 12.93 -2.28
C ASN A 62 3.07 14.15 -1.66
N GLU A 63 2.73 15.15 -2.47
CA GLU A 63 2.08 16.39 -2.02
C GLU A 63 0.70 16.16 -1.38
N ASP A 64 -0.01 15.09 -1.76
CA ASP A 64 -1.27 14.66 -1.13
C ASP A 64 -1.05 13.95 0.22
N GLY A 65 0.20 13.73 0.64
CA GLY A 65 0.54 12.92 1.81
C GLY A 65 0.40 11.42 1.58
N LYS A 66 0.31 10.94 0.33
CA LYS A 66 0.17 9.52 0.00
C LYS A 66 1.53 8.84 -0.11
N THR A 67 1.66 7.66 0.50
CA THR A 67 2.81 6.74 0.31
C THR A 67 2.54 5.77 -0.83
N ALA A 68 3.54 4.95 -1.21
CA ALA A 68 3.38 3.95 -2.26
C ALA A 68 2.21 2.96 -2.03
N LEU A 69 1.86 2.65 -0.76
CA LEU A 69 0.75 1.74 -0.44
C LEU A 69 -0.61 2.21 -0.99
N PHE A 70 -0.80 3.52 -1.14
CA PHE A 70 -2.02 4.11 -1.68
C PHE A 70 -2.23 3.76 -3.16
N SER A 71 -1.16 3.58 -3.92
CA SER A 71 -1.22 3.49 -5.39
C SER A 71 -0.95 2.10 -5.94
N VAL A 72 -0.08 1.29 -5.30
CA VAL A 72 0.28 -0.03 -5.83
C VAL A 72 -0.95 -0.94 -5.93
N SER A 73 -1.26 -1.41 -7.14
CA SER A 73 -2.43 -2.25 -7.38
C SER A 73 -2.18 -3.72 -7.07
N ASN A 74 -0.96 -4.20 -7.34
CA ASN A 74 -0.57 -5.59 -7.16
C ASN A 74 -0.48 -5.95 -5.66
N VAL A 75 -1.19 -7.03 -5.27
CA VAL A 75 -1.25 -7.52 -3.88
C VAL A 75 0.11 -8.00 -3.37
N ASP A 76 0.91 -8.64 -4.22
CA ASP A 76 2.24 -9.14 -3.84
C ASP A 76 3.23 -7.99 -3.67
N THR A 77 3.18 -6.97 -4.54
CA THR A 77 3.94 -5.73 -4.34
C THR A 77 3.51 -5.03 -3.06
N CYS A 78 2.20 -4.91 -2.80
CA CYS A 78 1.68 -4.34 -1.56
C CYS A 78 2.19 -5.10 -0.33
N ARG A 79 2.18 -6.44 -0.36
CA ARG A 79 2.70 -7.30 0.72
C ARG A 79 4.19 -7.06 0.94
N PHE A 80 4.96 -7.06 -0.14
CA PHE A 80 6.40 -6.82 -0.10
C PHE A 80 6.73 -5.46 0.53
N LEU A 81 6.01 -4.39 0.18
CA LEU A 81 6.23 -3.08 0.81
C LEU A 81 5.94 -3.09 2.32
N ILE A 82 4.86 -3.76 2.74
CA ILE A 82 4.51 -3.92 4.17
C ILE A 82 5.62 -4.66 4.92
N GLU A 83 6.12 -5.76 4.36
CA GLU A 83 7.23 -6.54 4.92
C GLU A 83 8.54 -5.73 5.01
N ASN A 84 8.69 -4.71 4.16
CA ASN A 84 9.83 -3.78 4.16
C ASN A 84 9.55 -2.46 4.90
N GLY A 85 8.57 -2.44 5.82
CA GLY A 85 8.38 -1.32 6.76
C GLY A 85 7.45 -0.21 6.28
N ALA A 86 6.63 -0.46 5.26
CA ALA A 86 5.56 0.47 4.88
C ALA A 86 4.53 0.63 6.02
N ARG A 87 4.24 1.87 6.39
CA ARG A 87 3.30 2.20 7.47
C ARG A 87 1.85 2.03 7.01
N VAL A 88 1.23 0.91 7.36
CA VAL A 88 -0.16 0.58 6.95
C VAL A 88 -1.23 1.54 7.46
N ASN A 89 -0.97 2.22 8.60
CA ASN A 89 -1.87 3.22 9.19
C ASN A 89 -1.48 4.67 8.86
N HIS A 90 -0.55 4.89 7.92
CA HIS A 90 -0.27 6.24 7.44
C HIS A 90 -1.52 6.85 6.82
N VAL A 91 -1.77 8.12 7.12
CA VAL A 91 -2.91 8.87 6.60
C VAL A 91 -2.43 9.99 5.68
N ASN A 92 -3.13 10.18 4.57
CA ASN A 92 -2.90 11.29 3.65
C ASN A 92 -3.49 12.61 4.20
N ASN A 93 -3.43 13.68 3.42
CA ASN A 93 -3.94 15.01 3.79
C ASN A 93 -5.46 15.06 3.99
N LYS A 94 -6.21 14.01 3.63
CA LYS A 94 -7.66 13.85 3.86
C LYS A 94 -7.99 12.96 5.07
N HIS A 95 -6.97 12.57 5.83
CA HIS A 95 -7.05 11.59 6.92
C HIS A 95 -7.50 10.19 6.45
N GLU A 96 -7.15 9.82 5.22
CA GLU A 96 -7.47 8.52 4.63
C GLU A 96 -6.24 7.62 4.66
N THR A 97 -6.40 6.34 5.02
CA THR A 97 -5.34 5.32 4.85
C THR A 97 -5.36 4.73 3.44
N ALA A 98 -4.34 3.93 3.11
CA ALA A 98 -4.28 3.19 1.83
C ALA A 98 -5.52 2.28 1.60
N LEU A 99 -6.21 1.87 2.66
CA LEU A 99 -7.44 1.08 2.57
C LEU A 99 -8.55 1.83 1.81
N PHE A 100 -8.64 3.15 1.92
CA PHE A 100 -9.65 3.96 1.20
C PHE A 100 -9.52 3.90 -0.33
N TYR A 101 -8.35 3.53 -0.84
CA TYR A 101 -8.00 3.58 -2.26
C TYR A 101 -8.04 2.22 -2.96
N THR A 102 -8.68 1.22 -2.34
CA THR A 102 -8.86 -0.09 -2.98
C THR A 102 -10.24 -0.66 -2.71
N THR A 103 -10.79 -1.39 -3.68
CA THR A 103 -12.00 -2.21 -3.52
C THR A 103 -11.71 -3.69 -3.73
N ASP A 104 -10.44 -4.06 -3.99
CA ASP A 104 -10.03 -5.44 -4.13
C ASP A 104 -10.01 -6.12 -2.76
N MET A 105 -10.89 -7.10 -2.58
CA MET A 105 -11.00 -7.86 -1.33
C MET A 105 -9.69 -8.55 -0.93
N LYS A 106 -8.80 -8.91 -1.87
CA LYS A 106 -7.49 -9.48 -1.53
C LYS A 106 -6.58 -8.42 -0.88
N LYS A 107 -6.48 -7.23 -1.47
CA LYS A 107 -5.70 -6.11 -0.91
C LYS A 107 -6.30 -5.60 0.40
N ILE A 108 -7.62 -5.50 0.49
CA ILE A 108 -8.34 -5.14 1.73
C ILE A 108 -7.97 -6.09 2.87
N ARG A 109 -8.04 -7.41 2.63
CA ARG A 109 -7.70 -8.41 3.64
C ARG A 109 -6.23 -8.30 4.06
N LEU A 110 -5.33 -8.18 3.10
CA LEU A 110 -3.89 -8.00 3.36
C LEU A 110 -3.64 -6.80 4.29
N LEU A 111 -4.20 -5.63 3.97
CA LEU A 111 -3.99 -4.42 4.75
C LEU A 111 -4.52 -4.58 6.19
N VAL A 112 -5.73 -5.12 6.36
CA VAL A 112 -6.32 -5.33 7.69
C VAL A 112 -5.56 -6.41 8.48
N GLU A 113 -5.11 -7.47 7.82
CA GLU A 113 -4.28 -8.51 8.44
C GLU A 113 -2.93 -7.96 8.91
N ALA A 114 -2.35 -7.04 8.15
CA ALA A 114 -1.13 -6.30 8.49
C ALA A 114 -1.34 -5.22 9.57
N GLY A 115 -2.56 -5.05 10.08
CA GLY A 115 -2.87 -4.11 11.17
C GLY A 115 -3.36 -2.74 10.73
N CYS A 116 -3.77 -2.56 9.46
CA CYS A 116 -4.51 -1.36 9.06
C CYS A 116 -5.84 -1.31 9.82
N ASP A 117 -6.10 -0.20 10.51
CA ASP A 117 -7.35 0.02 11.23
C ASP A 117 -8.48 0.34 10.25
N PRO A 118 -9.51 -0.52 10.11
CA PRO A 118 -10.62 -0.28 9.20
C PRO A 118 -11.63 0.74 9.73
N LEU A 119 -11.47 1.22 10.96
CA LEU A 119 -12.39 2.16 11.63
C LEU A 119 -11.99 3.62 11.46
N ILE A 120 -10.78 3.89 10.93
CA ILE A 120 -10.32 5.24 10.62
C ILE A 120 -11.33 5.94 9.73
N ARG A 121 -11.60 7.20 10.06
CA ARG A 121 -12.50 8.08 9.31
C ARG A 121 -11.68 9.14 8.60
N SER A 122 -12.01 9.46 7.36
CA SER A 122 -11.51 10.66 6.71
C SER A 122 -12.04 11.92 7.42
N TYR A 123 -11.53 13.09 7.04
CA TYR A 123 -12.07 14.37 7.55
C TYR A 123 -13.54 14.59 7.19
N ASP A 124 -14.03 13.98 6.11
CA ASP A 124 -15.47 13.97 5.74
C ASP A 124 -16.31 13.00 6.60
N GLY A 125 -15.70 12.35 7.59
CA GLY A 125 -16.34 11.39 8.48
C GLY A 125 -16.59 10.02 7.85
N LYS A 126 -16.17 9.77 6.60
CA LYS A 126 -16.36 8.50 5.90
C LYS A 126 -15.33 7.47 6.34
N ARG A 127 -15.72 6.20 6.43
CA ARG A 127 -14.83 5.05 6.54
C ARG A 127 -14.64 4.42 5.17
N HIS A 128 -13.58 3.63 4.98
CA HIS A 128 -13.44 2.79 3.79
C HIS A 128 -14.70 1.93 3.53
N TYR A 129 -15.29 1.38 4.59
CA TYR A 129 -16.54 0.61 4.52
C TYR A 129 -17.67 1.33 3.78
N ASP A 130 -17.77 2.66 3.92
CA ASP A 130 -18.83 3.45 3.30
C ASP A 130 -18.71 3.50 1.78
N LEU A 131 -17.49 3.27 1.25
CA LEU A 131 -17.17 3.27 -0.18
C LEU A 131 -17.41 1.91 -0.87
N LEU A 132 -17.61 0.83 -0.10
CA LEU A 132 -17.78 -0.51 -0.64
C LEU A 132 -19.19 -0.75 -1.22
N ALA A 133 -19.27 -1.56 -2.28
CA ALA A 133 -20.55 -2.06 -2.79
C ALA A 133 -21.24 -2.97 -1.76
N HIS A 134 -22.56 -3.14 -1.86
CA HIS A 134 -23.34 -3.91 -0.86
C HIS A 134 -22.82 -5.34 -0.63
N ASN A 135 -22.48 -6.06 -1.70
CA ASN A 135 -21.90 -7.41 -1.63
C ASN A 135 -20.49 -7.43 -0.98
N GLN A 136 -19.69 -6.40 -1.23
CA GLN A 136 -18.36 -6.24 -0.61
C GLN A 136 -18.49 -5.91 0.87
N LYS A 137 -19.45 -5.08 1.27
CA LYS A 137 -19.75 -4.77 2.68
C LYS A 137 -20.05 -6.04 3.49
N VAL A 138 -20.92 -6.92 2.97
CA VAL A 138 -21.22 -8.21 3.59
C VAL A 138 -19.95 -9.07 3.71
N SER A 139 -19.18 -9.17 2.63
CA SER A 139 -17.93 -9.93 2.61
C SER A 139 -16.90 -9.41 3.62
N PHE A 140 -16.81 -8.09 3.76
CA PHE A 140 -15.90 -7.41 4.67
C PHE A 140 -16.30 -7.60 6.14
N ILE A 141 -17.59 -7.45 6.47
CA ILE A 141 -18.10 -7.70 7.83
C ILE A 141 -17.85 -9.16 8.23
N ASN A 142 -18.16 -10.12 7.35
CA ASN A 142 -17.92 -11.53 7.61
C ASN A 142 -16.43 -11.82 7.87
N PHE A 143 -15.55 -11.18 7.10
CA PHE A 143 -14.10 -11.28 7.31
C PHE A 143 -13.69 -10.75 8.70
N LEU A 144 -14.14 -9.55 9.09
CA LEU A 144 -13.83 -8.98 10.41
C LEU A 144 -14.38 -9.84 11.57
N ALA A 145 -15.60 -10.36 11.44
CA ALA A 145 -16.22 -11.23 12.43
C ALA A 145 -15.43 -12.54 12.61
N ASN A 146 -15.00 -13.16 11.52
CA ASN A 146 -14.20 -14.39 11.56
C ASN A 146 -12.82 -14.15 12.18
N ARG A 147 -12.20 -12.99 11.90
CA ARG A 147 -10.94 -12.61 12.55
C ARG A 147 -11.11 -12.44 14.05
N LYS A 148 -12.17 -11.76 14.50
CA LYS A 148 -12.48 -11.60 15.93
C LYS A 148 -12.64 -12.96 16.63
N LYS A 149 -13.45 -13.86 16.06
CA LYS A 149 -13.61 -15.23 16.59
C LYS A 149 -12.29 -15.98 16.67
N LYS A 150 -11.45 -15.90 15.62
CA LYS A 150 -10.12 -16.56 15.61
C LYS A 150 -9.23 -16.03 16.74
N MET A 151 -9.21 -14.72 16.98
CA MET A 151 -8.44 -14.12 18.08
C MET A 151 -8.98 -14.55 19.45
N GLU A 152 -10.29 -14.62 19.63
CA GLU A 152 -10.93 -15.10 20.87
C GLU A 152 -10.63 -16.58 21.14
N THR A 153 -10.60 -17.43 20.10
CA THR A 153 -10.24 -18.84 20.25
C THR A 153 -8.76 -19.05 20.56
N VAL A 154 -7.86 -18.25 19.98
CA VAL A 154 -6.42 -18.32 20.24
C VAL A 154 -6.08 -17.79 21.64
N ASN A 155 -6.79 -16.77 22.12
CA ASN A 155 -6.60 -16.19 23.45
C ASN A 155 -7.46 -16.85 24.54
N SER A 156 -8.12 -17.97 24.24
CA SER A 156 -8.85 -18.75 25.25
C SER A 156 -7.86 -19.36 26.25
N PRO A 157 -8.13 -19.29 27.57
CA PRO A 157 -7.28 -19.93 28.59
C PRO A 157 -7.04 -21.43 28.36
N LEU A 158 -7.94 -22.11 27.64
CA LEU A 158 -7.80 -23.52 27.28
C LEU A 158 -6.77 -23.80 26.17
N ALA A 159 -6.39 -22.80 25.35
CA ALA A 159 -5.44 -22.98 24.25
C ALA A 159 -3.97 -22.85 24.70
N LEU A 160 -3.70 -22.30 25.89
CA LEU A 160 -2.37 -22.15 26.48
C LEU A 160 -1.97 -23.31 27.40
N ALA A 161 -2.80 -24.38 27.46
CA ALA A 161 -2.62 -25.51 28.36
C ALA A 161 -1.93 -26.74 27.72
N PHE A 162 -1.37 -26.61 26.51
CA PHE A 162 -0.61 -27.67 25.82
C PHE A 162 0.73 -27.15 25.31
#